data_AF-A0A920HU40-F1
#
_entry.id   AF-A0A920HU40-F1
#
_cell.length_a   1.000
_cell.length_b   1.000
_cell.length_c   1.000
_cell.angle_alpha   90.00
_cell.angle_beta   90.00
_cell.angle_gamma   90.00
#
_symmetry.space_group_name_H-M   'P 1'
#
loop_
_entity.id
_entity.type
_entity.pdbx_description
1 polymer ?
#
loop_
_entity_poly.entity_id
_entity_poly.type
_entity_poly.pdbx_seq_one_letter_code
_entity_poly.pdbx_strand_id
1 'polypeptide(L)'
;MINISGTNTICQGDSTTLIANGASSYVWSPSNSLNLSSGNIVIANPSVTQSYTVIGTDLNQCESTVNYQVSILNNPIISISSTNDTICVGEVVNLSATGAVSYVWSQLQV
;
A
#
# COMPACT_ATOMS: atom_id res chain seq x y z
N MET A 1 17.50 -14.29 -16.55
CA MET A 1 17.27 -12.90 -16.10
C MET A 1 16.10 -12.89 -15.15
N ILE A 2 16.19 -12.14 -14.06
CA ILE A 2 15.14 -12.08 -13.03
C ILE A 2 14.09 -11.05 -13.42
N ASN A 3 12.81 -11.37 -13.18
CA ASN A 3 11.70 -10.44 -13.28
C ASN A 3 10.86 -10.45 -12.00
N ILE A 4 10.35 -9.28 -11.61
CA ILE A 4 9.45 -9.12 -10.47
C ILE A 4 8.06 -8.70 -10.97
N SER A 5 7.02 -9.35 -10.48
CA SER A 5 5.62 -8.97 -10.68
C SER A 5 4.95 -8.70 -9.34
N GLY A 6 4.08 -7.69 -9.30
CA GLY A 6 3.35 -7.25 -8.11
C GLY A 6 2.66 -5.91 -8.39
N THR A 7 1.93 -5.38 -7.42
CA THR A 7 1.45 -4.00 -7.51
C THR A 7 2.56 -3.05 -7.06
N ASN A 8 2.83 -2.02 -7.88
CA ASN A 8 3.88 -1.03 -7.61
C ASN A 8 3.35 0.21 -6.88
N THR A 9 2.04 0.30 -6.65
CA THR A 9 1.38 1.42 -5.98
C THR A 9 0.32 0.87 -5.04
N ILE A 10 0.40 1.23 -3.77
CA ILE A 10 -0.54 0.83 -2.71
C ILE A 10 -0.83 2.02 -1.79
N CYS A 11 -1.95 1.99 -1.07
CA CYS A 11 -2.25 3.02 -0.08
C CYS A 11 -1.47 2.75 1.21
N GLN A 12 -1.26 3.80 2.02
CA GLN A 12 -0.65 3.66 3.33
C GLN A 12 -1.44 2.67 4.19
N GLY A 13 -0.72 1.69 4.75
CA GLY A 13 -1.30 0.59 5.54
C GLY A 13 -1.61 -0.68 4.73
N ASP A 14 -1.73 -0.57 3.41
CA ASP A 14 -1.97 -1.74 2.55
C ASP A 14 -0.69 -2.55 2.32
N SER A 15 -0.86 -3.80 1.90
CA SER A 15 0.25 -4.68 1.54
C SER A 15 0.14 -5.15 0.09
N THR A 16 1.27 -5.52 -0.51
CA THR A 16 1.33 -6.11 -1.84
C THR A 16 2.13 -7.40 -1.84
N THR A 17 1.76 -8.33 -2.70
CA THR A 17 2.54 -9.55 -2.94
C THR A 17 3.50 -9.31 -4.10
N LEU A 18 4.79 -9.52 -3.86
CA LEU A 18 5.84 -9.46 -4.88
C LEU A 18 6.30 -10.88 -5.20
N ILE A 19 6.40 -11.18 -6.49
CA ILE A 19 6.79 -12.50 -7.01
C ILE A 19 8.02 -12.32 -7.90
N ALA A 20 9.14 -12.92 -7.51
CA ALA A 20 10.35 -12.99 -8.33
C ALA A 20 10.41 -14.32 -9.09
N ASN A 21 10.83 -14.25 -10.36
CA ASN A 21 10.96 -15.41 -11.24
C ASN A 21 12.33 -15.39 -11.95
N GLY A 22 12.78 -16.54 -12.47
CA GLY A 22 14.00 -16.65 -13.28
C GLY A 22 15.30 -17.00 -12.54
N ALA A 23 15.23 -17.53 -11.32
CA ALA A 23 16.35 -18.03 -10.52
C ALA A 23 15.90 -19.20 -9.61
N SER A 24 16.84 -19.87 -8.94
CA SER A 24 16.57 -20.99 -8.03
C SER A 24 16.39 -20.56 -6.57
N SER A 25 17.07 -19.50 -6.15
CA SER A 25 16.89 -18.86 -4.85
C SER A 25 16.80 -17.35 -4.99
N TYR A 26 16.22 -16.68 -3.99
CA TYR A 26 15.99 -15.24 -3.97
C TYR A 26 16.25 -14.66 -2.59
N VAL A 27 16.92 -13.51 -2.55
CA VAL A 27 17.18 -12.72 -1.35
C VAL A 27 16.72 -11.29 -1.60
N TRP A 28 15.94 -10.74 -0.68
CA TRP A 28 15.30 -9.43 -0.78
C TRP A 28 15.90 -8.46 0.25
N SER A 29 16.08 -7.19 -0.17
CA SER A 29 16.55 -6.12 0.70
C SER A 29 15.92 -4.76 0.28
N PRO A 30 15.54 -3.88 1.21
CA PRO A 30 15.55 -4.05 2.66
C PRO A 30 14.44 -5.00 3.14
N SER A 31 14.67 -5.72 4.25
CA SER A 31 13.72 -6.70 4.81
C SER A 31 12.80 -6.13 5.90
N ASN A 32 13.01 -4.88 6.31
CA ASN A 32 12.27 -4.22 7.41
C ASN A 32 10.75 -4.14 7.18
N SER A 33 10.33 -4.13 5.93
CA SER A 33 8.95 -3.96 5.48
C SER A 33 8.45 -5.17 4.67
N LEU A 34 9.18 -6.29 4.75
CA LEU A 34 8.82 -7.56 4.13
C LEU A 34 8.45 -8.57 5.21
N ASN A 35 7.53 -9.48 4.91
CA ASN A 35 7.26 -10.62 5.79
C ASN A 35 8.44 -11.61 5.87
N LEU A 36 9.22 -11.71 4.78
CA LEU A 36 10.36 -12.60 4.62
C LEU A 36 11.47 -11.87 3.84
N SER A 37 12.72 -12.18 4.14
CA SER A 37 13.90 -11.67 3.40
C SER A 37 14.37 -12.63 2.30
N SER A 38 13.74 -13.79 2.13
CA SER A 38 14.10 -14.80 1.14
C SER A 38 12.87 -15.54 0.62
N GLY A 39 13.01 -16.13 -0.57
CA GLY A 39 11.95 -16.85 -1.26
C GLY A 39 11.44 -16.12 -2.50
N ASN A 40 10.79 -16.86 -3.38
CA ASN A 40 10.28 -16.32 -4.65
C ASN A 40 9.02 -15.46 -4.46
N ILE A 41 8.30 -15.61 -3.35
CA ILE A 41 7.10 -14.84 -3.00
C ILE A 41 7.31 -14.17 -1.65
N VAL A 42 7.14 -12.85 -1.61
CA VAL A 42 7.17 -12.05 -0.38
C VAL A 42 5.99 -11.09 -0.35
N ILE A 43 5.61 -10.65 0.84
CA ILE A 43 4.58 -9.63 1.08
C ILE A 43 5.29 -8.37 1.58
N ALA A 44 5.11 -7.27 0.87
CA ALA A 44 5.64 -5.96 1.20
C ALA A 44 4.56 -5.07 1.82
N ASN A 45 4.87 -4.45 2.96
CA ASN A 45 4.02 -3.46 3.64
C ASN A 45 4.88 -2.26 4.11
N PRO A 46 5.49 -1.49 3.19
CA PRO A 46 6.28 -0.32 3.57
C PRO A 46 5.39 0.84 4.00
N SER A 47 5.85 1.64 4.96
CA SER A 47 5.14 2.84 5.43
C SER A 47 5.37 4.09 4.58
N VAL A 48 6.41 4.06 3.74
CA VAL A 48 6.79 5.10 2.77
C VAL A 48 7.23 4.45 1.47
N THR A 49 7.24 5.20 0.36
CA THR A 49 7.75 4.68 -0.92
C THR A 49 9.13 4.06 -0.76
N GLN A 50 9.24 2.77 -1.10
CA GLN A 50 10.43 1.97 -0.84
C GLN A 50 10.84 1.20 -2.10
N SER A 51 12.13 1.24 -2.39
CA SER A 51 12.75 0.39 -3.42
C SER A 51 13.30 -0.88 -2.78
N TYR A 52 12.91 -2.03 -3.33
CA TYR A 52 13.45 -3.34 -3.00
C TYR A 52 14.43 -3.79 -4.07
N THR A 53 15.51 -4.43 -3.62
CA THR A 53 16.51 -5.09 -4.44
C THR A 53 16.38 -6.58 -4.21
N VAL A 54 16.34 -7.34 -5.30
CA VAL A 54 16.31 -8.80 -5.27
C VAL A 54 17.54 -9.33 -5.95
N ILE A 55 18.26 -10.19 -5.23
CA ILE A 55 19.36 -10.98 -5.77
C ILE A 55 18.83 -12.40 -5.92
N GLY A 56 18.90 -12.94 -7.13
CA GLY A 56 18.54 -14.33 -7.38
C GLY A 56 19.72 -15.11 -7.94
N THR A 57 19.85 -16.35 -7.48
CA THR A 57 20.95 -17.26 -7.80
C THR A 57 20.39 -18.49 -8.52
N ASP A 58 20.97 -18.87 -9.65
CA ASP A 58 20.57 -20.09 -10.38
C ASP A 58 21.29 -21.35 -9.86
N LEU A 59 20.98 -22.51 -10.45
CA LEU A 59 21.61 -23.80 -10.09
C LEU A 59 23.12 -23.85 -10.33
N ASN A 60 23.66 -22.96 -11.18
CA ASN A 60 25.08 -22.86 -11.49
C ASN A 60 25.80 -21.80 -10.64
N GLN A 61 25.12 -21.25 -9.62
CA GLN A 61 25.61 -20.16 -8.77
C GLN A 61 25.85 -18.83 -9.50
N CYS A 62 25.22 -18.62 -10.66
CA CYS A 62 25.20 -17.31 -11.30
C CYS A 62 24.15 -16.42 -10.63
N GLU A 63 24.54 -15.19 -10.29
CA GLU A 63 23.67 -14.20 -9.66
C GLU A 63 23.17 -13.16 -10.65
N SER A 64 21.95 -12.70 -10.43
CA SER A 64 21.36 -11.56 -11.11
C SER A 64 20.64 -10.69 -10.09
N THR A 65 20.64 -9.38 -10.33
CA THR A 65 20.05 -8.39 -9.43
C THR A 65 19.01 -7.58 -10.17
N VAL A 66 17.88 -7.31 -9.52
CA VAL A 66 16.80 -6.47 -10.05
C VAL A 66 16.23 -5.57 -8.95
N ASN A 67 15.74 -4.40 -9.33
CA ASN A 67 15.10 -3.45 -8.43
C ASN A 67 13.60 -3.34 -8.73
N TYR A 68 12.80 -3.19 -7.68
CA TYR A 68 11.37 -2.98 -7.76
C TYR A 68 10.93 -1.92 -6.76
N GLN A 69 10.29 -0.86 -7.24
CA GLN A 69 9.83 0.24 -6.41
C GLN A 69 8.34 0.07 -6.07
N VAL A 70 8.01 0.13 -4.78
CA VAL A 70 6.64 0.19 -4.27
C VAL A 70 6.38 1.61 -3.80
N SER A 71 5.42 2.29 -4.42
CA SER A 71 5.00 3.66 -4.10
C SER A 71 3.83 3.64 -3.13
N ILE A 72 3.93 4.46 -2.07
CA ILE A 72 2.88 4.61 -1.07
C ILE A 72 2.08 5.88 -1.33
N LEU A 73 0.76 5.73 -1.44
CA LEU A 73 -0.19 6.84 -1.50
C LEU A 73 -0.78 7.12 -0.11
N ASN A 74 -0.78 8.37 0.30
CA ASN A 74 -1.39 8.78 1.57
C ASN A 74 -2.91 8.58 1.52
N ASN A 75 -3.49 8.26 2.67
CA ASN A 75 -4.95 8.21 2.80
C ASN A 75 -5.56 9.61 2.59
N PRO A 76 -6.78 9.69 2.02
CA PRO A 76 -7.51 10.94 1.92
C PRO A 76 -7.74 11.57 3.30
N ILE A 77 -7.58 12.88 3.41
CA ILE A 77 -7.94 13.64 4.60
C ILE A 77 -9.40 14.07 4.44
N ILE A 78 -10.29 13.49 5.24
CA ILE A 78 -11.73 13.81 5.19
C ILE A 78 -12.02 14.96 6.15
N SER A 79 -12.71 15.99 5.65
CA SER A 79 -13.26 17.06 6.48
C SER A 79 -14.77 17.16 6.28
N ILE A 80 -15.48 17.41 7.36
CA ILE A 80 -16.92 17.69 7.36
C ILE A 80 -17.09 19.15 7.77
N SER A 81 -17.89 19.88 7.02
CA SER A 81 -18.33 21.22 7.37
C SER A 81 -19.86 21.29 7.39
N SER A 82 -20.37 22.09 8.32
CA SER A 82 -21.78 22.43 8.43
C SER A 82 -21.91 23.96 8.31
N THR A 83 -23.10 24.43 7.94
CA THR A 83 -23.39 25.87 8.03
C THR A 83 -23.71 26.30 9.46
N ASN A 84 -24.22 25.38 10.30
CA ASN A 84 -24.60 25.62 11.69
C ASN A 84 -24.39 24.32 12.51
N ASP A 85 -23.61 24.39 13.59
CA ASP A 85 -23.37 23.25 14.47
C ASP A 85 -24.48 23.06 15.52
N THR A 86 -25.46 23.97 15.55
CA THR A 86 -26.66 23.88 16.39
C THR A 86 -27.86 24.28 15.56
N ILE A 87 -28.89 23.44 15.58
CA ILE A 87 -30.14 23.65 14.85
C ILE A 87 -31.32 23.52 15.79
N CYS A 88 -32.41 24.24 15.50
CA CYS A 88 -33.66 24.09 16.22
C CYS A 88 -34.39 22.81 15.78
N VAL A 89 -35.33 22.34 16.61
CA VAL A 89 -36.16 21.18 16.27
C VAL A 89 -36.95 21.45 14.98
N GLY A 90 -36.79 20.57 14.00
CA GLY A 90 -37.45 20.67 12.69
C GLY A 90 -36.68 21.45 11.64
N GLU A 91 -35.54 22.06 11.98
CA GLU A 91 -34.65 22.68 10.99
C GLU A 91 -33.81 21.63 10.25
N VAL A 92 -33.40 21.99 9.03
CA VAL A 92 -32.53 21.18 8.19
C VAL A 92 -31.19 21.89 8.06
N VAL A 93 -30.10 21.14 8.20
CA VAL A 93 -28.74 21.62 7.95
C VAL A 93 -28.14 20.88 6.78
N ASN A 94 -27.35 21.60 5.98
CA ASN A 94 -26.54 20.99 4.95
C ASN A 94 -25.19 20.59 5.54
N LEU A 95 -24.88 19.30 5.45
CA LEU A 95 -23.54 18.79 5.73
C LEU A 95 -22.82 18.58 4.40
N SER A 96 -21.62 19.13 4.30
CA SER A 96 -20.73 18.89 3.18
C SER A 96 -19.48 18.16 3.67
N ALA A 97 -19.13 17.07 3.00
CA ALA A 97 -17.86 16.38 3.20
C ALA A 97 -16.93 16.63 2.01
N THR A 98 -15.65 16.82 2.27
CA THR A 98 -14.61 17.02 1.24
C THR A 98 -13.40 16.11 1.50
N GLY A 99 -12.55 15.92 0.49
CA GLY A 99 -11.29 15.18 0.61
C GLY A 99 -11.29 13.70 0.19
N ALA A 100 -12.40 13.13 -0.29
CA ALA A 100 -12.51 11.75 -0.79
C ALA A 100 -13.40 11.67 -2.04
N VAL A 101 -13.37 10.53 -2.73
CA VAL A 101 -14.14 10.32 -3.97
C VAL A 101 -15.59 9.92 -3.69
N SER A 102 -15.86 9.29 -2.54
CA SER A 102 -17.17 8.79 -2.17
C SER A 102 -17.41 8.92 -0.67
N TYR A 103 -18.66 9.17 -0.28
CA TYR A 103 -19.08 9.35 1.10
C TYR A 103 -20.33 8.51 1.39
N VAL A 104 -20.36 7.87 2.55
CA VAL A 104 -21.53 7.17 3.07
C VAL A 104 -21.90 7.82 4.39
N TRP A 105 -23.14 8.30 4.50
CA TRP A 105 -23.65 8.94 5.70
C TRP A 105 -24.55 7.96 6.45
N SER A 106 -24.26 7.74 7.73
CA SER A 106 -25.09 6.95 8.63
C SER A 106 -25.31 7.72 9.91
N GLN A 107 -26.49 7.58 10.50
CA GLN A 107 -26.71 8.04 11.87
C GLN A 107 -26.01 7.08 12.83
N LEU A 108 -25.43 7.61 13.91
CA LEU A 108 -25.10 6.79 15.06
C LEU A 108 -26.42 6.36 15.70
N GLN A 109 -26.72 5.05 15.68
CA GLN A 109 -27.71 4.52 16.61
C GLN A 109 -27.12 4.64 18.01
N VAL A 110 -27.68 5.55 18.81
CA VAL A 110 -27.49 5.60 20.25
C VAL A 110 -28.52 4.69 20.90
#